data_AF-A0A7C8LL76-F1
#
_entry.id   AF-A0A7C8LL76-F1
#
_cell.length_a   1.000
_cell.length_b   1.000
_cell.length_c   1.000
_cell.angle_alpha   90.00
_cell.angle_beta   90.00
_cell.angle_gamma   90.00
#
_symmetry.space_group_name_H-M   'P 1'
#
loop_
_entity.id
_entity.type
_entity.pdbx_description
1 polymer ?
#
loop_
_entity_poly.entity_id
_entity_poly.type
_entity_poly.pdbx_seq_one_letter_code
_entity_poly.pdbx_strand_id
1 'polypeptide(L)'
;MLRPRRTANVAAMRPIDPTKTAESGFSWKAALLAEIEAAARALADADPEQAIHQTRVRLKRVRTLARLAGADTISRTARALKYTLSGWRDLTALENAARDTAATARKKAAAALVDIAARLSQARITLGRPTVDDLGAALLQLKHDAAALPELSA
;
A
#
# COMPACT_ATOMS: atom_id res chain seq x y z
N MET A 1 35.98 -3.59 -39.10
CA MET A 1 34.56 -3.82 -39.43
C MET A 1 33.70 -2.94 -38.54
N LEU A 2 33.20 -1.82 -39.08
CA LEU A 2 32.34 -0.85 -38.37
C LEU A 2 30.88 -1.17 -38.68
N ARG A 3 30.05 -1.34 -37.64
CA ARG A 3 28.58 -1.45 -37.79
C ARG A 3 27.99 -0.08 -38.14
N PRO A 4 27.03 0.03 -39.09
CA PRO A 4 26.34 1.29 -39.34
C PRO A 4 25.41 1.65 -38.17
N ARG A 5 25.43 2.92 -37.76
CA ARG A 5 24.49 3.49 -36.79
C ARG A 5 23.09 3.56 -37.41
N ARG A 6 22.11 2.97 -36.73
CA ARG A 6 20.67 3.12 -37.01
C ARG A 6 20.32 4.61 -36.90
N THR A 7 19.95 5.24 -38.01
CA THR A 7 19.31 6.56 -38.01
C THR A 7 17.89 6.39 -37.46
N ALA A 8 17.64 6.91 -36.26
CA ALA A 8 16.29 7.01 -35.73
C ALA A 8 15.55 8.07 -36.54
N ASN A 9 14.44 7.65 -37.16
CA ASN A 9 13.51 8.50 -37.89
C ASN A 9 12.96 9.57 -36.93
N VAL A 10 13.38 10.82 -37.08
CA VAL A 10 12.78 11.99 -36.41
C VAL A 10 11.50 12.33 -37.16
N ALA A 11 10.48 11.49 -37.00
CA ALA A 11 9.16 11.72 -37.56
C ALA A 11 8.24 12.28 -36.47
N ALA A 12 7.98 13.59 -36.58
CA ALA A 12 6.82 14.32 -36.09
C ALA A 12 6.57 14.34 -34.56
N MET A 13 7.39 15.09 -33.82
CA MET A 13 6.94 15.69 -32.57
C MET A 13 6.12 16.94 -32.92
N ARG A 14 4.78 16.82 -32.92
CA ARG A 14 3.88 17.97 -33.09
C ARG A 14 4.13 18.97 -31.95
N PRO A 15 4.15 20.30 -32.21
CA PRO A 15 4.14 21.29 -31.14
C PRO A 15 2.85 21.09 -30.34
N ILE A 16 2.99 20.87 -29.03
CA ILE A 16 1.85 20.92 -28.11
C ILE A 16 1.53 22.40 -27.96
N ASP A 17 0.41 22.81 -28.54
CA ASP A 17 -0.12 24.17 -28.41
C ASP A 17 -0.50 24.40 -26.93
N PRO A 18 0.20 25.28 -26.19
CA PRO A 18 -0.06 25.48 -24.74
C PRO A 18 -1.41 26.12 -24.46
N THR A 19 -2.15 26.51 -25.51
CA THR A 19 -3.45 27.18 -25.44
C THR A 19 -4.64 26.25 -25.66
N LYS A 20 -4.42 24.95 -25.96
CA LYS A 20 -5.47 23.92 -25.85
C LYS A 20 -5.63 23.54 -24.38
N THR A 21 -6.45 24.34 -23.70
CA THR A 21 -7.10 24.10 -22.41
C THR A 21 -6.92 22.68 -21.88
N ALA A 22 -6.01 22.54 -20.92
CA ALA A 22 -6.03 21.46 -19.94
C ALA A 22 -7.25 21.67 -19.00
N GLU A 23 -8.46 21.56 -19.54
CA GLU A 23 -9.72 21.61 -18.78
C GLU A 23 -10.10 20.22 -18.26
N SER A 24 -9.14 19.57 -17.60
CA SER A 24 -9.45 18.67 -16.50
C SER A 24 -8.41 18.90 -15.42
N GLY A 25 -8.61 19.98 -14.65
CA GLY A 25 -7.83 20.23 -13.45
C GLY A 25 -7.80 18.97 -12.59
N PHE A 26 -6.62 18.60 -12.09
CA PHE A 26 -6.47 17.48 -11.17
C PHE A 26 -7.41 17.66 -9.97
N SER A 27 -8.44 16.81 -9.84
CA SER A 27 -9.25 16.73 -8.63
C SER A 27 -8.56 15.82 -7.63
N TRP A 28 -7.98 16.43 -6.60
CA TRP A 28 -7.35 15.70 -5.51
C TRP A 28 -8.37 14.82 -4.76
N LYS A 29 -9.62 15.28 -4.64
CA LYS A 29 -10.68 14.55 -3.93
C LYS A 29 -11.08 13.30 -4.71
N ALA A 30 -11.23 13.41 -6.04
CA ALA A 30 -11.46 12.26 -6.90
C ALA A 30 -10.29 11.27 -6.82
N ALA A 31 -9.04 11.76 -6.83
CA ALA A 31 -7.86 10.91 -6.65
C ALA A 31 -7.85 10.21 -5.27
N LEU A 32 -8.21 10.92 -4.20
CA LEU A 32 -8.29 10.36 -2.85
C LEU A 32 -9.34 9.24 -2.79
N LEU A 33 -10.55 9.51 -3.26
CA LEU A 33 -11.64 8.53 -3.29
C LEU A 33 -11.27 7.30 -4.14
N ALA A 34 -10.65 7.50 -5.30
CA ALA A 34 -10.20 6.42 -6.16
C ALA A 34 -9.15 5.52 -5.48
N GLU A 35 -8.22 6.09 -4.72
CA GLU A 35 -7.22 5.30 -3.98
C GLU A 35 -7.85 4.55 -2.77
N ILE A 36 -8.87 5.12 -2.11
CA ILE A 36 -9.62 4.41 -1.05
C ILE A 36 -10.40 3.22 -1.64
N GLU A 37 -11.10 3.42 -2.76
CA GLU A 37 -11.80 2.33 -3.43
C GLU A 37 -10.84 1.25 -3.96
N ALA A 38 -9.69 1.65 -4.50
CA ALA A 38 -8.66 0.71 -4.91
C ALA A 38 -8.09 -0.07 -3.72
N ALA A 39 -8.01 0.54 -2.53
CA ALA A 39 -7.61 -0.16 -1.30
C ALA A 39 -8.66 -1.22 -0.89
N ALA A 40 -9.95 -0.92 -1.02
CA ALA A 40 -11.04 -1.85 -0.74
C ALA A 40 -11.08 -3.01 -1.75
N ARG A 41 -10.90 -2.73 -3.05
CA ARG A 41 -10.79 -3.78 -4.08
C ARG A 41 -9.58 -4.68 -3.85
N ALA A 42 -8.43 -4.10 -3.49
CA ALA A 42 -7.23 -4.86 -3.17
C ALA A 42 -7.42 -5.75 -1.93
N LEU A 43 -8.18 -5.28 -0.92
CA LEU A 43 -8.43 -6.05 0.29
C LEU A 43 -9.26 -7.32 0.01
N ALA A 44 -10.08 -7.29 -1.03
CA ALA A 44 -10.92 -8.40 -1.48
C ALA A 44 -10.18 -9.41 -2.39
N ASP A 45 -8.87 -9.24 -2.61
CA ASP A 45 -8.08 -10.20 -3.40
C ASP A 45 -8.06 -11.58 -2.70
N ALA A 46 -8.13 -12.64 -3.51
CA ALA A 46 -8.15 -14.02 -3.01
C ALA A 46 -6.80 -14.44 -2.41
N ASP A 47 -5.69 -13.83 -2.85
CA ASP A 47 -4.37 -14.01 -2.26
C ASP A 47 -4.19 -13.08 -1.05
N PRO A 48 -4.12 -13.61 0.19
CA PRO A 48 -3.94 -12.83 1.41
C PRO A 48 -2.70 -11.93 1.42
N GLU A 49 -1.59 -12.38 0.86
CA GLU A 49 -0.33 -11.63 0.89
C GLU A 49 -0.38 -10.46 -0.08
N GLN A 50 -0.91 -10.70 -1.29
CA GLN A 50 -1.14 -9.64 -2.27
C GLN A 50 -2.19 -8.65 -1.78
N ALA A 51 -3.28 -9.11 -1.19
CA ALA A 51 -4.31 -8.26 -0.60
C ALA A 51 -3.69 -7.29 0.41
N ILE A 52 -2.95 -7.81 1.39
CA ILE A 52 -2.27 -7.01 2.42
C ILE A 52 -1.27 -6.04 1.79
N HIS A 53 -0.47 -6.50 0.83
CA HIS A 53 0.54 -5.66 0.19
C HIS A 53 -0.08 -4.50 -0.58
N GLN A 54 -1.02 -4.78 -1.48
CA GLN A 54 -1.65 -3.80 -2.34
C GLN A 54 -2.47 -2.80 -1.53
N THR A 55 -3.29 -3.25 -0.57
CA THR A 55 -4.04 -2.35 0.32
C THR A 55 -3.10 -1.41 1.08
N ARG A 56 -1.94 -1.88 1.56
CA ARG A 56 -0.93 -1.00 2.21
C ARG A 56 -0.37 0.05 1.26
N VAL A 57 -0.08 -0.32 0.01
CA VAL A 57 0.41 0.63 -1.01
C VAL A 57 -0.63 1.72 -1.26
N ARG A 58 -1.91 1.34 -1.41
CA ARG A 58 -3.02 2.28 -1.59
C ARG A 58 -3.18 3.21 -0.39
N LEU A 59 -3.17 2.67 0.83
CA LEU A 59 -3.24 3.47 2.07
C LEU A 59 -2.06 4.45 2.22
N LYS A 60 -0.86 4.13 1.71
CA LYS A 60 0.25 5.11 1.66
C LYS A 60 -0.10 6.31 0.77
N ARG A 61 -0.72 6.07 -0.39
CA ARG A 61 -1.13 7.14 -1.32
C ARG A 61 -2.27 7.98 -0.77
N VAL A 62 -3.29 7.33 -0.19
CA VAL A 62 -4.38 7.98 0.57
C VAL A 62 -3.81 8.96 1.60
N ARG A 63 -2.80 8.55 2.37
CA ARG A 63 -2.16 9.42 3.35
C ARG A 63 -1.46 10.63 2.74
N THR A 64 -0.79 10.45 1.60
CA THR A 64 -0.13 11.55 0.89
C THR A 64 -1.18 12.56 0.44
N LEU A 65 -2.25 12.09 -0.22
CA LEU A 65 -3.34 12.95 -0.70
C LEU A 65 -4.06 13.66 0.44
N ALA A 66 -4.37 12.95 1.53
CA ALA A 66 -5.01 13.53 2.70
C ALA A 66 -4.15 14.64 3.35
N ARG A 67 -2.82 14.49 3.37
CA ARG A 67 -1.92 15.53 3.90
C ARG A 67 -1.88 16.77 3.03
N LEU A 68 -1.90 16.60 1.70
CA LEU A 68 -1.96 17.73 0.77
C LEU A 68 -3.22 18.57 1.00
N ALA A 69 -4.31 17.93 1.43
CA ALA A 69 -5.57 18.60 1.73
C ALA A 69 -5.75 19.04 3.20
N GLY A 70 -4.73 18.91 4.05
CA GLY A 70 -4.86 19.20 5.49
C GLY A 70 -5.84 18.27 6.24
N ALA A 71 -6.23 17.14 5.64
CA ALA A 71 -7.18 16.18 6.21
C ALA A 71 -6.47 15.21 7.19
N ASP A 72 -6.02 15.75 8.32
CA ASP A 72 -5.20 15.02 9.29
C ASP A 72 -5.86 13.77 9.86
N THR A 73 -7.17 13.81 10.12
CA THR A 73 -7.91 12.65 10.64
C THR A 73 -7.88 11.50 9.64
N ILE A 74 -8.12 11.75 8.35
CA ILE A 74 -8.03 10.75 7.29
C ILE A 74 -6.61 10.20 7.16
N SER A 75 -5.59 11.06 7.25
CA SER A 75 -4.19 10.63 7.23
C SER A 75 -3.84 9.72 8.43
N ARG A 76 -4.35 10.04 9.63
CA ARG A 76 -4.18 9.22 10.84
C ARG A 76 -4.91 7.89 10.74
N THR A 77 -6.15 7.88 10.26
CA THR A 77 -6.93 6.64 10.07
C THR A 77 -6.27 5.73 9.05
N ALA A 78 -5.87 6.26 7.89
CA ALA A 78 -5.14 5.49 6.88
C ALA A 78 -3.78 4.99 7.40
N ARG A 79 -3.13 5.73 8.33
CA ARG A 79 -1.91 5.28 9.02
C ARG A 79 -2.18 4.09 9.93
N ALA A 80 -3.24 4.15 10.74
CA ALA A 80 -3.61 3.09 11.66
C ALA A 80 -3.94 1.80 10.89
N LEU A 81 -4.80 1.87 9.87
CA LEU A 81 -5.15 0.73 9.02
C LEU A 81 -3.93 0.08 8.38
N LYS A 82 -3.01 0.89 7.84
CA LYS A 82 -1.75 0.40 7.27
C LYS A 82 -0.91 -0.33 8.31
N TYR A 83 -0.87 0.14 9.56
CA TYR A 83 -0.09 -0.50 10.62
C TYR A 83 -0.72 -1.79 11.12
N THR A 84 -2.04 -1.86 11.23
CA THR A 84 -2.76 -3.10 11.51
C THR A 84 -2.38 -4.19 10.49
N LEU A 85 -2.39 -3.85 9.20
CA LEU A 85 -1.94 -4.74 8.12
C LEU A 85 -0.44 -5.08 8.18
N SER A 86 0.39 -4.11 8.61
CA SER A 86 1.83 -4.29 8.70
C SER A 86 2.23 -5.23 9.83
N GLY A 87 1.62 -5.09 11.02
CA GLY A 87 1.96 -5.88 12.20
C GLY A 87 1.86 -7.38 11.96
N TRP A 88 0.76 -7.82 11.35
CA TRP A 88 0.57 -9.24 11.02
C TRP A 88 1.61 -9.76 10.02
N ARG A 89 1.83 -9.02 8.92
CA ARG A 89 2.80 -9.38 7.87
C ARG A 89 4.25 -9.37 8.37
N ASP A 90 4.60 -8.39 9.18
CA ASP A 90 5.96 -8.22 9.68
C ASP A 90 6.30 -9.37 10.65
N LEU A 91 5.35 -9.83 11.47
CA LEU A 91 5.51 -11.05 12.27
C LEU A 91 5.67 -12.31 11.40
N THR A 92 4.87 -12.48 10.33
CA THR A 92 5.04 -13.59 9.38
C THR A 92 6.43 -13.58 8.73
N ALA A 93 6.90 -12.41 8.29
CA ALA A 93 8.20 -12.27 7.65
C ALA A 93 9.36 -12.61 8.63
N LEU A 94 9.27 -12.15 9.87
CA LEU A 94 10.26 -12.48 10.91
C LEU A 94 10.23 -13.97 11.29
N GLU A 95 9.04 -14.57 11.37
CA GLU A 95 8.85 -15.99 11.64
C GLU A 95 9.53 -16.84 10.55
N ASN A 96 9.30 -16.52 9.27
CA ASN A 96 9.92 -17.22 8.15
C ASN A 96 11.44 -17.01 8.11
N ALA A 97 11.91 -15.77 8.28
CA ALA A 97 13.34 -15.48 8.33
C ALA A 97 14.05 -16.25 9.46
N ALA A 98 13.41 -16.39 10.63
CA ALA A 98 13.96 -17.18 11.72
C ALA A 98 14.06 -18.67 11.36
N ARG A 99 13.03 -19.25 10.70
CA ARG A 99 13.05 -20.64 10.22
C ARG A 99 14.12 -20.88 9.17
N ASP A 100 14.21 -20.00 8.17
CA ASP A 100 15.19 -20.11 7.08
C ASP A 100 16.61 -20.01 7.62
N THR A 101 16.84 -19.11 8.58
CA THR A 101 18.14 -18.99 9.25
C THR A 101 18.43 -20.24 10.10
N ALA A 102 17.42 -20.80 10.79
CA ALA A 102 17.59 -22.01 11.60
C ALA A 102 18.03 -23.22 10.76
N ALA A 103 17.53 -23.35 9.51
CA ALA A 103 17.83 -24.45 8.61
C ALA A 103 19.33 -24.56 8.25
N THR A 104 20.09 -23.46 8.35
CA THR A 104 21.52 -23.41 8.02
C THR A 104 22.42 -23.18 9.25
N ALA A 105 21.84 -23.01 10.43
CA ALA A 105 22.56 -22.69 11.66
C ALA A 105 23.12 -23.93 12.38
N ARG A 106 24.14 -23.71 13.23
CA ARG A 106 24.66 -24.75 14.14
C ARG A 106 23.62 -25.12 15.19
N LYS A 107 23.62 -26.38 15.66
CA LYS A 107 22.61 -26.99 16.56
C LYS A 107 22.03 -26.07 17.64
N LYS A 108 22.86 -25.41 18.46
CA LYS A 108 22.39 -24.50 19.53
C LYS A 108 21.70 -23.24 18.98
N ALA A 109 22.25 -22.64 17.92
CA ALA A 109 21.66 -21.47 17.28
C ALA A 109 20.36 -21.83 16.54
N ALA A 110 20.32 -22.99 15.88
CA ALA A 110 19.12 -23.50 15.23
C ALA A 110 17.97 -23.69 16.23
N ALA A 111 18.23 -24.30 17.39
CA ALA A 111 17.24 -24.46 18.44
C ALA A 111 16.68 -23.11 18.95
N ALA A 112 17.55 -22.13 19.16
CA ALA A 112 17.13 -20.78 19.59
C ALA A 112 16.29 -20.07 18.52
N LEU A 113 16.66 -20.18 17.23
CA LEU A 113 15.90 -19.58 16.13
C LEU A 113 14.52 -20.23 15.93
N VAL A 114 14.42 -21.55 16.13
CA VAL A 114 13.13 -22.26 16.12
C VAL A 114 12.22 -21.77 17.26
N ASP A 115 12.76 -21.59 18.47
CA ASP A 115 12.01 -21.02 19.60
C ASP A 115 11.52 -19.58 19.30
N ILE A 116 12.38 -18.74 18.72
CA ILE A 116 12.00 -17.40 18.28
C ILE A 116 10.86 -17.46 17.25
N ALA A 117 10.97 -18.33 16.24
CA ALA A 117 9.91 -18.51 15.25
C ALA A 117 8.58 -18.92 15.90
N ALA A 118 8.61 -19.82 16.88
CA ALA A 118 7.42 -20.23 17.63
C ALA A 118 6.79 -19.05 18.41
N ARG A 119 7.61 -18.24 19.09
CA ARG A 119 7.14 -17.04 19.81
C ARG A 119 6.54 -15.99 18.87
N LEU A 120 7.14 -15.78 17.69
CA LEU A 120 6.61 -14.89 16.66
C LEU A 120 5.27 -15.39 16.11
N SER A 121 5.15 -16.71 15.91
CA SER A 121 3.89 -17.35 15.50
C SER A 121 2.80 -17.13 16.55
N GLN A 122 3.12 -17.34 17.84
CA GLN A 122 2.19 -17.09 18.95
C GLN A 122 1.79 -15.62 19.07
N ALA A 123 2.74 -14.70 18.89
CA ALA A 123 2.46 -13.26 18.87
C ALA A 123 1.53 -12.89 17.70
N ARG A 124 1.71 -13.51 16.53
CA ARG A 124 0.84 -13.32 15.35
C ARG A 124 -0.57 -13.85 15.59
N ILE A 125 -0.72 -14.99 16.26
CA ILE A 125 -2.02 -15.53 16.68
C ILE A 125 -2.70 -14.58 17.67
N THR A 126 -1.96 -14.11 18.68
CA THR A 126 -2.46 -13.22 19.73
C THR A 126 -2.88 -11.85 19.19
N LEU A 127 -2.12 -11.31 18.24
CA LEU A 127 -2.47 -10.08 17.53
C LEU A 127 -3.81 -10.23 16.76
N GLY A 128 -4.16 -11.46 16.39
CA GLY A 128 -5.27 -11.75 15.50
C GLY A 128 -4.96 -11.37 14.06
N ARG A 129 -5.51 -12.13 13.10
CA ARG A 129 -5.57 -11.63 11.73
C ARG A 129 -6.57 -10.48 11.73
N PRO A 130 -6.24 -9.30 11.17
CA PRO A 130 -7.25 -8.27 10.95
C PRO A 130 -8.39 -8.89 10.15
N THR A 131 -9.62 -8.83 10.66
CA THR A 131 -10.74 -9.39 9.91
C THR A 131 -10.94 -8.54 8.65
N VAL A 132 -11.23 -9.20 7.53
CA VAL A 132 -11.48 -8.51 6.26
C VAL A 132 -12.67 -7.58 6.40
N ASP A 133 -13.67 -7.98 7.20
CA ASP A 133 -14.88 -7.22 7.47
C ASP A 133 -14.59 -5.93 8.25
N ASP A 134 -13.79 -5.99 9.34
CA ASP A 134 -13.44 -4.79 10.12
C ASP A 134 -12.63 -3.80 9.28
N LEU A 135 -11.68 -4.32 8.48
CA LEU A 135 -10.90 -3.50 7.56
C LEU A 135 -11.76 -2.90 6.44
N GLY A 136 -12.72 -3.67 5.93
CA GLY A 136 -13.69 -3.22 4.92
C GLY A 136 -14.60 -2.11 5.46
N ALA A 137 -15.13 -2.29 6.67
CA ALA A 137 -15.94 -1.28 7.36
C ALA A 137 -15.14 0.00 7.61
N ALA A 138 -13.88 -0.11 8.04
CA ALA A 138 -13.04 1.06 8.24
C ALA A 138 -12.67 1.78 6.93
N LEU A 139 -12.48 1.05 5.83
CA LEU A 139 -12.30 1.65 4.50
C LEU A 139 -13.56 2.34 4.00
N LEU A 140 -14.75 1.78 4.28
CA LEU A 140 -16.02 2.40 3.96
C LEU A 140 -16.22 3.71 4.74
N GLN A 141 -15.92 3.71 6.04
CA GLN A 141 -15.95 4.93 6.85
C GLN A 141 -14.97 5.97 6.31
N LEU A 142 -13.74 5.56 5.97
CA LEU A 142 -12.73 6.44 5.40
C LEU A 142 -13.20 7.07 4.07
N LYS A 143 -13.93 6.31 3.24
CA LYS A 143 -14.54 6.80 2.00
C LYS A 143 -15.61 7.84 2.31
N HIS A 144 -16.47 7.58 3.28
CA HIS A 144 -17.52 8.51 3.71
C HIS A 144 -16.90 9.84 4.19
N ASP A 145 -15.88 9.77 5.06
CA ASP A 145 -15.17 10.94 5.56
C ASP A 145 -14.50 11.73 4.42
N ALA A 146 -13.89 11.03 3.46
CA ALA A 146 -13.26 11.65 2.29
C ALA A 146 -14.28 12.32 1.35
N ALA A 147 -15.48 11.73 1.20
CA ALA A 147 -16.55 12.28 0.39
C ALA A 147 -17.11 13.58 0.98
N ALA A 148 -17.02 13.77 2.30
CA ALA A 148 -17.46 14.99 2.99
C ALA A 148 -16.48 16.17 2.86
N LEU A 149 -15.24 15.94 2.39
CA LEU A 149 -14.26 17.02 2.21
C LEU A 149 -14.68 17.97 1.07
N PRO A 150 -14.43 19.28 1.19
CA PRO A 150 -14.57 20.20 0.05
C PRO A 150 -13.51 19.89 -1.03
N GLU A 151 -13.67 20.41 -2.25
CA GLU A 151 -12.53 20.45 -3.18
C GLU A 151 -11.49 21.46 -2.67
N LEU A 152 -10.22 21.27 -3.04
CA LEU A 152 -9.18 22.24 -2.74
C LEU A 152 -9.37 23.37 -3.75
N SER A 153 -9.61 24.57 -3.24
CA SER A 153 -9.57 25.78 -4.06
C SER A 153 -8.17 25.95 -4.64
N ALA A 154 -8.11 26.17 -5.96
CA ALA A 154 -6.88 26.39 -6.73
C ALA A 154 -6.17 27.71 -6.35
#